data_AF-A0A971MK70-F1
#
_entry.id   AF-A0A971MK70-F1
#
_cell.length_a   1.000
_cell.length_b   1.000
_cell.length_c   1.000
_cell.angle_alpha   90.00
_cell.angle_beta   90.00
_cell.angle_gamma   90.00
#
_symmetry.space_group_name_H-M   'P 1'
#
loop_
_entity.id
_entity.type
_entity.pdbx_description
1 polymer ?
#
loop_
_entity_poly.entity_id
_entity_poly.type
_entity_poly.pdbx_seq_one_letter_code
_entity_poly.pdbx_strand_id
1 'polypeptide(L)'
;MMRGGGNRERALKGDIKKINKNTFKTLGRLLEYLKSYKLFLFFAVIFAILGTVFDIIGPLIMGNTTNYVIQSIRNQGNIDYGEFMRFIYLLVGIYVFSALAEFVRFRMGIKVNVEVTYKLREDISKKLKRLP
;
A
#
# COMPACT_ATOMS: atom_id res chain seq x y z
N MET A 1 36.97 5.67 39.33
CA MET A 1 35.68 6.22 38.85
C MET A 1 35.18 5.33 37.73
N MET A 2 33.90 4.89 37.76
CA MET A 2 33.10 4.28 36.66
C MET A 2 32.27 3.09 37.17
N ARG A 3 31.14 3.37 37.82
CA ARG A 3 30.05 2.41 38.04
C ARG A 3 28.73 3.18 38.02
N GLY A 4 28.27 3.56 36.83
CA GLY A 4 27.07 4.37 36.61
C GLY A 4 26.25 4.01 35.37
N GLY A 5 26.50 2.86 34.73
CA GLY A 5 25.83 2.45 33.48
C GLY A 5 24.48 1.74 33.66
N GLY A 6 24.33 0.93 34.72
CA GLY A 6 23.18 0.01 34.86
C GLY A 6 21.82 0.67 35.12
N ASN A 7 21.78 1.85 35.74
CA ASN A 7 20.52 2.59 35.96
C ASN A 7 20.04 3.31 34.69
N ARG A 8 20.95 3.74 33.80
CA ARG A 8 20.59 4.36 32.53
C ARG A 8 20.00 3.37 31.55
N GLU A 9 20.54 2.15 31.45
CA GLU A 9 19.98 1.10 30.58
C GLU A 9 18.60 0.59 31.04
N ARG A 10 18.37 0.51 32.35
CA ARG A 10 17.05 0.12 32.90
C ARG A 10 16.01 1.22 32.73
N ALA A 11 16.40 2.50 32.88
CA ALA A 11 15.55 3.64 32.57
C ALA A 11 15.22 3.71 31.08
N LEU A 12 16.21 3.57 30.20
CA LEU A 12 16.03 3.51 28.75
C LEU A 12 15.13 2.35 28.33
N LYS A 13 15.33 1.14 28.86
CA LYS A 13 14.41 0.01 28.60
C LYS A 13 13.00 0.27 29.12
N GLY A 14 12.86 0.91 30.27
CA GLY A 14 11.57 1.31 30.85
C GLY A 14 10.83 2.33 30.01
N ASP A 15 11.55 3.35 29.52
CA ASP A 15 11.03 4.42 28.67
C ASP A 15 10.70 3.89 27.28
N ILE A 16 11.55 3.07 26.66
CA ILE A 16 11.27 2.39 25.38
C ILE A 16 10.03 1.50 25.53
N LYS A 17 9.89 0.75 26.64
CA LYS A 17 8.72 -0.11 26.88
C LYS A 17 7.44 0.71 27.11
N LYS A 18 7.52 1.86 27.79
CA LYS A 18 6.40 2.80 27.96
C LYS A 18 6.01 3.47 26.65
N ILE A 19 6.97 3.97 25.88
CA ILE A 19 6.77 4.58 24.56
C ILE A 19 6.08 3.56 23.66
N ASN A 20 6.60 2.34 23.57
CA ASN A 20 6.04 1.30 22.72
C ASN A 20 4.60 0.91 23.14
N LYS A 21 4.34 0.77 24.44
CA LYS A 21 2.98 0.50 24.96
C LYS A 21 2.00 1.65 24.66
N ASN A 22 2.45 2.90 24.78
CA ASN A 22 1.63 4.08 24.47
C ASN A 22 1.38 4.23 22.96
N THR A 23 2.35 3.88 22.11
CA THR A 23 2.20 3.85 20.66
C THR A 23 1.15 2.82 20.24
N PHE A 24 1.25 1.58 20.71
CA PHE A 24 0.24 0.56 20.40
C PHE A 24 -1.16 0.92 20.92
N LYS A 25 -1.25 1.53 22.11
CA LYS A 25 -2.54 2.01 22.65
C LYS A 25 -3.13 3.17 21.82
N THR A 26 -2.27 4.04 21.29
CA THR A 26 -2.68 5.17 20.43
C THR A 26 -3.11 4.68 19.05
N LEU A 27 -2.37 3.73 18.46
CA LEU A 27 -2.75 3.04 17.22
C LEU A 27 -4.08 2.31 17.38
N GLY A 28 -4.30 1.64 18.52
CA GLY A 28 -5.58 0.99 18.83
C GLY A 28 -6.77 1.96 18.82
N ARG A 29 -6.59 3.16 19.40
CA ARG A 29 -7.60 4.22 19.35
C ARG A 29 -7.86 4.69 17.91
N LEU A 30 -6.82 4.92 17.11
CA LEU A 30 -6.98 5.30 15.71
C LEU A 30 -7.71 4.22 14.90
N LEU A 31 -7.37 2.94 15.10
CA LEU A 31 -8.05 1.80 14.49
C LEU A 31 -9.53 1.72 14.89
N GLU A 32 -9.89 2.17 16.09
CA GLU A 32 -11.28 2.27 16.53
C GLU A 32 -12.05 3.36 15.75
N TYR A 33 -11.43 4.50 15.44
CA TYR A 33 -12.01 5.52 14.55
C TYR A 33 -12.15 5.01 13.10
N LEU A 34 -11.19 4.19 12.64
CA LEU A 34 -11.22 3.54 11.32
C LEU A 34 -12.22 2.36 11.25
N LYS A 35 -12.66 1.84 12.40
CA LYS A 35 -13.53 0.66 12.51
C LYS A 35 -14.86 0.83 11.78
N SER A 36 -15.36 2.07 11.69
CA SER A 36 -16.58 2.42 10.96
C SER A 36 -16.46 2.18 9.44
N TYR A 37 -15.24 2.08 8.90
CA TYR A 37 -14.97 1.89 7.46
C TYR A 37 -14.44 0.49 7.14
N LYS A 38 -14.57 -0.47 8.07
CA LYS A 38 -14.03 -1.83 7.92
C LYS A 38 -14.36 -2.50 6.60
N LEU A 39 -15.59 -2.35 6.11
CA LEU A 39 -16.02 -2.97 4.85
C LEU A 39 -15.27 -2.36 3.66
N PHE A 40 -15.19 -1.02 3.59
CA PHE A 40 -14.44 -0.31 2.55
C PHE A 40 -12.94 -0.63 2.61
N LEU A 41 -12.38 -0.70 3.81
CA LEU A 41 -10.97 -1.00 4.02
C LEU A 41 -10.64 -2.44 3.61
N PHE A 42 -11.54 -3.39 3.89
CA PHE A 42 -11.41 -4.78 3.46
C PHE A 42 -11.38 -4.91 1.93
N PHE A 43 -12.34 -4.29 1.22
CA PHE A 43 -12.32 -4.28 -0.24
C PHE A 43 -11.09 -3.57 -0.80
N ALA A 44 -10.69 -2.42 -0.23
CA ALA A 44 -9.50 -1.70 -0.65
C ALA A 44 -8.23 -2.57 -0.56
N VAL A 45 -8.08 -3.37 0.50
CA VAL A 45 -6.93 -4.27 0.69
C VAL A 45 -6.95 -5.40 -0.35
N ILE A 46 -8.12 -6.00 -0.63
CA ILE A 46 -8.24 -7.03 -1.67
C ILE A 46 -7.85 -6.46 -3.03
N PHE A 47 -8.41 -5.32 -3.43
CA PHE A 47 -8.09 -4.66 -4.70
C PHE A 47 -6.62 -4.21 -4.75
N ALA A 48 -6.02 -3.83 -3.62
CA ALA A 48 -4.60 -3.50 -3.56
C ALA A 48 -3.71 -4.71 -3.82
N ILE A 49 -3.99 -5.85 -3.20
CA ILE A 49 -3.24 -7.09 -3.41
C ILE A 49 -3.38 -7.54 -4.87
N LEU A 50 -4.61 -7.54 -5.41
CA LEU A 50 -4.87 -7.87 -6.80
C LEU A 50 -4.11 -6.94 -7.75
N GLY A 51 -4.20 -5.62 -7.56
CA GLY A 51 -3.48 -4.63 -8.38
C GLY A 51 -1.97 -4.87 -8.39
N THR A 52 -1.37 -5.09 -7.21
CA THR A 52 0.08 -5.37 -7.10
C THR A 52 0.48 -6.67 -7.80
N VAL A 53 -0.37 -7.71 -7.76
CA VAL A 53 -0.10 -8.95 -8.52
C VAL A 53 -0.10 -8.68 -10.02
N PHE A 54 -1.07 -7.91 -10.54
CA PHE A 54 -1.09 -7.57 -11.95
C PHE A 54 0.07 -6.66 -12.38
N ASP A 55 0.49 -5.72 -11.52
CA ASP A 55 1.67 -4.89 -11.76
C ASP A 55 2.97 -5.70 -11.87
N ILE A 56 3.05 -6.85 -11.19
CA ILE A 56 4.19 -7.77 -11.29
C ILE A 56 4.07 -8.67 -12.53
N ILE A 57 2.86 -9.09 -12.89
CA ILE A 57 2.62 -9.94 -14.08
C ILE A 57 2.94 -9.17 -15.38
N GLY A 58 2.69 -7.85 -15.43
CA GLY A 58 2.99 -7.02 -16.61
C GLY A 58 4.45 -7.16 -17.09
N PRO A 59 5.45 -6.88 -16.24
CA PRO A 59 6.87 -7.08 -16.53
C PRO A 59 7.24 -8.53 -16.87
N LEU A 60 6.61 -9.52 -16.23
CA LEU A 60 6.85 -10.95 -16.51
C LEU A 60 6.43 -11.33 -17.93
N ILE A 61 5.24 -10.89 -18.36
CA ILE A 61 4.75 -11.12 -19.73
C ILE A 61 5.65 -10.38 -20.73
N MET A 62 5.98 -9.12 -20.43
CA MET A 62 6.85 -8.32 -21.31
C MET A 62 8.25 -8.94 -21.47
N GLY A 63 8.82 -9.49 -20.39
CA GLY A 63 10.09 -10.20 -20.44
C GLY A 63 10.03 -11.45 -21.32
N ASN A 64 8.95 -12.24 -21.22
CA ASN A 64 8.74 -13.40 -22.07
C ASN A 64 8.57 -13.01 -23.55
N THR A 65 7.81 -11.95 -23.84
CA THR A 65 7.66 -11.41 -25.20
C THR A 65 9.00 -10.93 -25.76
N THR A 66 9.80 -10.22 -24.96
CA THR A 66 11.12 -9.74 -25.36
C THR A 66 12.05 -10.91 -25.67
N ASN A 67 12.05 -11.96 -24.84
CA ASN A 67 12.84 -13.17 -25.06
C ASN A 67 12.42 -13.89 -26.36
N TYR A 68 11.13 -13.97 -26.65
CA TYR A 68 10.62 -14.54 -27.89
C TYR A 68 11.15 -13.77 -29.10
N VAL A 69 11.03 -12.44 -29.09
CA VAL A 69 11.51 -11.58 -30.18
C VAL A 69 13.03 -11.72 -30.38
N ILE A 70 13.81 -11.70 -29.30
CA ILE A 70 15.28 -11.84 -29.37
C ILE A 70 15.68 -13.20 -29.95
N GLN A 71 15.01 -14.29 -29.56
CA GLN A 71 15.28 -15.62 -30.10
C GLN A 71 14.93 -15.71 -31.59
N SER A 72 13.79 -15.14 -32.01
CA SER A 72 13.38 -15.12 -33.42
C SER A 72 14.34 -14.33 -34.31
N ILE A 73 14.91 -13.24 -33.79
CA ILE A 73 15.96 -12.46 -34.49
C ILE A 73 17.26 -13.26 -34.61
N ARG A 74 17.68 -13.96 -33.55
CA ARG A 74 18.90 -14.80 -33.54
C ARG A 74 18.81 -15.99 -34.51
N ASN A 75 17.62 -16.53 -34.72
CA ASN A 75 17.39 -17.72 -35.54
C ASN A 75 17.05 -17.42 -37.02
N GLN A 76 17.44 -16.25 -37.55
CA GLN A 76 17.22 -15.87 -38.97
C GLN A 76 15.74 -15.77 -39.41
N GLY A 77 14.90 -15.19 -38.55
CA GLY A 77 14.12 -14.03 -38.98
C GLY A 77 12.80 -14.26 -39.70
N ASN A 78 11.87 -14.97 -39.07
CA ASN A 78 10.46 -14.65 -39.24
C ASN A 78 9.84 -14.36 -37.88
N ILE A 79 9.64 -13.09 -37.58
CA ILE A 79 8.87 -12.67 -36.42
C ILE A 79 7.40 -12.88 -36.80
N ASP A 80 6.72 -13.79 -36.09
CA ASP A 80 5.29 -13.94 -36.25
C ASP A 80 4.59 -12.72 -35.63
N TYR A 81 4.22 -11.77 -36.48
CA TYR A 81 3.50 -10.57 -36.07
C TYR A 81 2.11 -10.88 -35.50
N GLY A 82 1.53 -12.04 -35.85
CA GLY A 82 0.24 -12.49 -35.31
C GLY A 82 0.33 -12.81 -33.82
N GLU A 83 1.31 -13.61 -33.43
CA GLU A 83 1.55 -13.94 -32.02
C GLU A 83 2.01 -12.70 -31.23
N PHE A 84 2.85 -11.84 -31.82
CA PHE A 84 3.27 -10.60 -31.19
C PHE A 84 2.09 -9.66 -30.87
N MET A 85 1.14 -9.50 -31.79
CA MET A 85 -0.06 -8.70 -31.56
C MET A 85 -0.92 -9.28 -30.43
N ARG A 86 -1.05 -10.60 -30.34
CA ARG A 86 -1.78 -11.25 -29.25
C ARG A 86 -1.19 -10.92 -27.88
N PHE A 87 0.13 -10.87 -27.76
CA PHE A 87 0.81 -10.43 -26.54
C PHE A 87 0.51 -8.97 -26.21
N ILE A 88 0.54 -8.07 -27.21
CA ILE A 88 0.21 -6.64 -27.00
C ILE A 88 -1.22 -6.49 -26.48
N TYR A 89 -2.20 -7.15 -27.10
CA TYR A 89 -3.60 -7.07 -26.65
C TYR A 89 -3.76 -7.60 -25.21
N LEU A 90 -3.09 -8.69 -24.87
CA LEU A 90 -3.10 -9.23 -23.52
C LEU A 90 -2.45 -8.26 -22.52
N LEU A 91 -1.34 -7.63 -22.91
CA LEU A 91 -0.64 -6.62 -22.12
C LEU A 91 -1.53 -5.39 -21.88
N VAL A 92 -2.18 -4.88 -22.93
CA VAL A 92 -3.11 -3.75 -22.79
C VAL A 92 -4.27 -4.12 -21.87
N GLY A 93 -4.86 -5.31 -22.05
CA GLY A 93 -5.96 -5.78 -21.20
C GLY A 93 -5.59 -5.85 -19.73
N ILE A 94 -4.42 -6.42 -19.40
CA ILE A 94 -3.96 -6.53 -18.02
C ILE A 94 -3.66 -5.15 -17.42
N TYR A 95 -3.03 -4.24 -18.18
CA TYR A 95 -2.74 -2.88 -17.70
C TYR A 95 -4.02 -2.06 -17.44
N VAL A 96 -5.02 -2.17 -18.32
CA VAL A 96 -6.32 -1.52 -18.11
C VAL A 96 -6.98 -2.05 -16.84
N PHE A 97 -6.93 -3.37 -16.61
CA PHE A 97 -7.48 -3.97 -15.41
C PHE A 97 -6.71 -3.56 -14.14
N SER A 98 -5.37 -3.54 -14.18
CA SER A 98 -4.53 -3.02 -13.09
C SER A 98 -4.90 -1.59 -12.75
N ALA A 99 -4.95 -0.71 -13.75
CA ALA A 99 -5.27 0.70 -13.56
C ALA A 99 -6.65 0.90 -12.94
N LEU A 100 -7.65 0.09 -13.32
CA LEU A 100 -8.97 0.12 -12.70
C LEU A 100 -8.93 -0.33 -11.24
N ALA A 101 -8.22 -1.42 -10.92
CA ALA A 101 -8.06 -1.89 -9.55
C ALA A 101 -7.34 -0.85 -8.67
N GLU A 102 -6.29 -0.23 -9.21
CA GLU A 102 -5.58 0.86 -8.56
C GLU A 102 -6.47 2.09 -8.36
N PHE A 103 -7.29 2.44 -9.35
CA PHE A 103 -8.22 3.56 -9.22
C PHE A 103 -9.22 3.33 -8.07
N VAL A 104 -9.78 2.12 -7.97
CA VAL A 104 -10.69 1.75 -6.88
C VAL A 104 -10.00 1.84 -5.53
N ARG A 105 -8.81 1.24 -5.38
CA ARG A 105 -8.06 1.27 -4.11
C ARG A 105 -7.68 2.71 -3.72
N PHE A 106 -7.28 3.52 -4.69
CA PHE A 106 -6.87 4.91 -4.48
C PHE A 106 -8.06 5.78 -4.05
N ARG A 107 -9.22 5.63 -4.70
CA ARG A 107 -10.43 6.38 -4.35
C ARG A 107 -10.92 6.05 -2.95
N MET A 108 -10.85 4.77 -2.54
CA MET A 108 -11.15 4.35 -1.17
C MET A 108 -10.16 4.96 -0.17
N GLY A 109 -8.86 4.94 -0.48
CA GLY A 109 -7.81 5.55 0.35
C GLY A 109 -8.02 7.05 0.59
N ILE A 110 -8.36 7.81 -0.47
CA ILE A 110 -8.67 9.25 -0.33
C ILE A 110 -9.86 9.47 0.61
N LYS A 111 -10.97 8.74 0.43
CA LYS A 111 -12.17 8.94 1.25
C LYS A 111 -11.87 8.76 2.74
N VAL A 112 -11.20 7.67 3.08
CA VAL A 112 -10.85 7.35 4.46
C VAL A 112 -9.91 8.41 5.05
N ASN A 113 -8.86 8.79 4.32
CA ASN A 113 -7.87 9.75 4.82
C ASN A 113 -8.47 11.14 5.07
N VAL A 114 -9.35 11.61 4.16
CA VAL A 114 -10.01 12.92 4.29
C VAL A 114 -10.99 12.90 5.47
N GLU A 115 -11.79 11.85 5.60
CA GLU A 115 -12.81 11.78 6.64
C GLU A 115 -12.21 11.63 8.04
N VAL A 116 -11.15 10.81 8.18
CA VAL A 116 -10.39 10.70 9.43
C VAL A 116 -9.76 12.04 9.81
N THR A 117 -9.15 12.74 8.84
CA THR A 117 -8.54 14.07 9.08
C THR A 117 -9.58 15.10 9.50
N TYR A 118 -10.76 15.07 8.87
CA TYR A 118 -11.86 15.97 9.19
C TYR A 118 -12.35 15.77 10.63
N LYS A 119 -12.62 14.50 11.02
CA LYS A 119 -13.02 14.15 12.39
C LYS A 119 -11.96 14.58 13.42
N LEU A 120 -10.68 14.38 13.10
CA LEU A 120 -9.59 14.82 13.98
C LEU A 120 -9.57 16.34 14.16
N ARG A 121 -9.72 17.11 13.08
CA ARG A 121 -9.79 18.59 13.14
C ARG A 121 -11.00 19.06 13.93
N GLU A 122 -12.15 18.41 13.75
CA GLU A 122 -13.37 18.72 14.49
C GLU A 122 -13.22 18.44 15.99
N ASP A 123 -12.65 17.29 16.37
CA ASP A 123 -12.38 16.92 17.77
C ASP A 123 -11.42 17.90 18.44
N ILE A 124 -10.36 18.33 17.73
CA ILE A 124 -9.43 19.37 18.21
C ILE A 124 -10.16 20.70 18.40
N SER A 125 -10.96 21.13 17.42
CA SER A 125 -11.70 22.40 17.50
C SER A 125 -12.71 22.40 18.65
N LYS A 126 -13.46 21.30 18.82
CA LYS A 126 -14.38 21.10 19.94
C LYS A 126 -13.64 21.09 21.27
N LYS A 127 -12.44 20.53 21.36
CA LYS A 127 -11.65 20.52 22.59
C LYS A 127 -11.11 21.92 22.93
N LEU A 128 -10.64 22.67 21.94
CA LEU A 128 -10.20 24.07 22.12
C LEU A 128 -11.33 24.98 22.59
N LYS A 129 -12.52 24.87 21.98
CA LYS A 129 -13.69 25.69 22.36
C LYS A 129 -14.23 25.43 23.78
N ARG A 130 -13.81 24.35 24.43
CA ARG A 130 -14.25 23.96 25.78
C ARG A 130 -13.25 24.35 26.87
N LEU A 131 -12.13 24.97 26.49
CA LEU A 131 -11.15 25.53 27.42
C LEU A 131 -11.47 27.03 27.60
N PRO A 132 -11.68 27.52 28.84
CA PRO A 132 -11.70 28.94 29.12
C PRO A 132 -10.31 29.56 28.93
#